data_AF-A0A2U9NLU6-F1
#
_entry.id   AF-A0A2U9NLU6-F1
#
_cell.length_a   1.000
_cell.length_b   1.000
_cell.length_c   1.000
_cell.angle_alpha   90.00
_cell.angle_beta   90.00
_cell.angle_gamma   90.00
#
_symmetry.space_group_name_H-M   'P 1'
#
loop_
_entity.id
_entity.type
_entity.pdbx_description
1 polymer ?
#
loop_
_entity_poly.entity_id
_entity_poly.type
_entity_poly.pdbx_seq_one_letter_code
_entity_poly.pdbx_strand_id
1 'polypeptide(L)'
;MTATQDIDRRLLTAIDGFMHGIAASDLSSFREEWGHLDKEFVSSQDAGNLACDTSLLAVGVSTWIETLCNSFMSLDVETQGRAVKLGQDLGALGVDDEETNPPSRSASLSEPTASHHLLLPT
;
A
#
# COMPACT_ATOMS: atom_id res chain seq x y z
N MET A 1 -9.85 -43.49 -3.00
CA MET A 1 -9.44 -42.14 -3.42
C MET A 1 -8.28 -42.34 -4.36
N THR A 2 -8.42 -41.97 -5.64
CA THR A 2 -7.32 -42.10 -6.62
C THR A 2 -6.28 -41.01 -6.37
N ALA A 3 -5.03 -41.21 -6.79
CA ALA A 3 -3.97 -40.21 -6.63
C ALA A 3 -4.37 -38.83 -7.20
N THR A 4 -5.14 -38.81 -8.29
CA THR A 4 -5.69 -37.60 -8.90
C THR A 4 -6.67 -36.85 -7.99
N GLN A 5 -7.56 -37.55 -7.29
CA GLN A 5 -8.52 -36.92 -6.37
C GLN A 5 -7.85 -36.27 -5.16
N ASP A 6 -6.68 -36.78 -4.74
CA ASP A 6 -5.91 -36.15 -3.66
C ASP A 6 -5.23 -34.86 -4.11
N ILE A 7 -4.63 -34.87 -5.31
CA ILE A 7 -4.01 -33.67 -5.91
C ILE A 7 -5.07 -32.58 -6.12
N ASP A 8 -6.23 -32.91 -6.67
CA ASP A 8 -7.32 -31.94 -6.90
C ASP A 8 -7.76 -31.28 -5.58
N ARG A 9 -7.93 -32.09 -4.53
CA ARG A 9 -8.33 -31.58 -3.20
C ARG A 9 -7.26 -30.65 -2.64
N ARG A 10 -5.99 -31.02 -2.76
CA ARG A 10 -4.87 -30.21 -2.24
C ARG A 10 -4.65 -28.94 -3.05
N LEU A 11 -4.88 -28.96 -4.37
CA LEU A 11 -4.89 -27.76 -5.21
C LEU A 11 -5.93 -26.75 -4.72
N LEU A 12 -7.14 -27.21 -4.38
CA LEU A 12 -8.18 -26.35 -3.83
C LEU A 12 -7.85 -25.88 -2.41
N THR A 13 -7.33 -26.76 -1.54
CA THR A 13 -6.89 -26.36 -0.19
C THR A 13 -5.74 -25.35 -0.22
N ALA A 14 -4.86 -25.42 -1.23
CA ALA A 14 -3.79 -24.45 -1.41
C ALA A 14 -4.32 -23.03 -1.66
N ILE A 15 -5.50 -22.88 -2.28
CA ILE A 15 -6.16 -21.57 -2.40
C ILE A 15 -6.53 -21.02 -1.03
N ASP A 16 -7.13 -21.84 -0.17
CA ASP A 16 -7.48 -21.44 1.19
C ASP A 16 -6.23 -21.07 2.01
N GLY A 17 -5.18 -21.89 1.88
CA GLY A 17 -3.88 -21.63 2.50
C GLY A 17 -3.24 -20.33 2.02
N PHE A 18 -3.32 -20.03 0.72
CA PHE A 18 -2.86 -18.77 0.14
C PHE A 18 -3.62 -17.57 0.71
N MET A 19 -4.96 -17.62 0.71
CA MET A 19 -5.81 -16.54 1.22
C MET A 19 -5.63 -16.33 2.72
N HIS A 20 -5.48 -17.41 3.49
CA HIS A 20 -5.16 -17.33 4.91
C HIS A 20 -3.80 -16.69 5.14
N GLY A 21 -2.78 -17.07 4.35
CA GLY A 21 -1.45 -16.49 4.46
C GLY A 21 -1.40 -15.01 4.10
N ILE A 22 -2.19 -14.57 3.11
CA ILE A 22 -2.37 -13.13 2.84
C ILE A 22 -2.95 -12.41 4.06
N ALA A 23 -4.05 -12.94 4.64
CA ALA A 23 -4.70 -12.32 5.79
C ALA A 23 -3.78 -12.28 7.03
N ALA A 24 -2.96 -13.32 7.22
CA ALA A 24 -1.98 -13.41 8.31
C ALA A 24 -0.68 -12.64 8.03
N SER A 25 -0.49 -12.14 6.79
CA SER A 25 0.79 -11.58 6.30
C SER A 25 1.98 -12.55 6.42
N ASP A 26 1.72 -13.86 6.32
CA ASP A 26 2.72 -14.92 6.34
C ASP A 26 2.37 -16.00 5.30
N LEU A 27 3.18 -16.09 4.25
CA LEU A 27 3.03 -17.06 3.16
C LEU A 27 4.01 -18.25 3.26
N SER A 28 4.75 -18.37 4.37
CA SER A 28 5.77 -19.43 4.54
C SER A 28 5.16 -20.83 4.41
N SER A 29 4.07 -21.09 5.13
CA SER A 29 3.37 -22.38 5.13
C SER A 29 2.79 -22.71 3.75
N PHE A 30 2.13 -21.74 3.10
CA PHE A 30 1.62 -21.89 1.74
C PHE A 30 2.74 -22.21 0.74
N ARG A 31 3.87 -21.48 0.81
CA ARG A 31 5.01 -21.68 -0.10
C ARG A 31 5.60 -23.09 0.02
N GLU A 32 5.72 -23.60 1.25
CA GLU A 32 6.21 -24.95 1.49
C GLU A 32 5.26 -26.01 0.93
N GLU A 33 3.96 -25.90 1.23
CA GLU A 33 2.94 -26.83 0.75
C GLU A 33 2.82 -26.80 -0.78
N TRP A 34 2.80 -25.60 -1.37
CA TRP A 34 2.75 -25.41 -2.82
C TRP A 34 3.98 -26.03 -3.51
N GLY A 35 5.17 -25.84 -2.96
CA GLY A 35 6.39 -26.44 -3.49
C GLY A 35 6.40 -27.98 -3.40
N HIS A 36 5.74 -28.54 -2.39
CA HIS A 36 5.53 -29.99 -2.30
C HIS A 36 4.54 -30.49 -3.36
N LEU A 37 3.45 -29.75 -3.54
CA LEU A 37 2.40 -30.08 -4.52
C LEU A 37 2.90 -29.97 -5.96
N ASP A 38 3.70 -28.97 -6.29
CA ASP A 38 4.32 -28.77 -7.60
C ASP A 38 5.20 -29.97 -7.99
N LYS A 39 6.08 -30.42 -7.08
CA LYS A 39 6.94 -31.60 -7.30
C LYS A 39 6.12 -32.86 -7.53
N GLU A 40 5.08 -33.06 -6.72
CA GLU A 40 4.20 -34.22 -6.81
C GLU A 40 3.42 -34.22 -8.12
N PHE A 41 2.92 -33.05 -8.53
CA PHE A 41 2.24 -32.84 -9.81
C PHE A 41 3.16 -33.21 -10.99
N VAL A 42 4.37 -32.65 -11.04
CA VAL A 42 5.36 -32.95 -12.10
C VAL A 42 5.70 -34.44 -12.14
N SER A 43 5.94 -35.06 -10.97
CA SER A 43 6.24 -36.49 -10.91
C SER A 43 5.07 -37.37 -11.39
N SER A 44 3.83 -36.94 -11.13
CA SER A 44 2.61 -37.64 -11.56
C SER A 44 2.36 -37.47 -13.05
N GLN A 45 2.70 -36.30 -13.61
CA GLN A 45 2.64 -36.02 -15.03
C GLN A 45 3.67 -36.87 -15.81
N ASP A 46 4.93 -36.90 -15.35
CA ASP A 46 6.00 -37.69 -15.97
C ASP A 46 5.71 -39.20 -15.95
N ALA A 47 5.03 -39.67 -14.90
CA ALA A 47 4.58 -41.05 -14.78
C ALA A 47 3.35 -41.38 -15.65
N GLY A 48 2.72 -40.40 -16.30
CA GLY A 48 1.50 -40.58 -17.09
C GLY A 48 0.26 -40.92 -16.25
N ASN A 49 0.29 -40.65 -14.94
CA ASN A 49 -0.78 -40.98 -13.99
C ASN A 49 -1.76 -39.83 -13.75
N LEU A 50 -1.50 -38.67 -14.34
CA LEU A 50 -2.27 -37.45 -14.13
C LEU A 50 -3.48 -37.38 -15.07
N ALA A 51 -4.67 -37.16 -14.51
CA ALA A 51 -5.87 -36.94 -15.32
C ALA A 51 -5.82 -35.56 -16.00
N CYS A 52 -6.38 -35.47 -17.22
CA CYS A 52 -6.46 -34.20 -17.95
C CYS A 52 -7.17 -33.10 -17.14
N ASP A 53 -8.23 -33.45 -16.41
CA ASP A 53 -9.00 -32.51 -15.59
C ASP A 53 -8.15 -31.95 -14.43
N THR A 54 -7.33 -32.80 -13.80
CA THR A 54 -6.37 -32.38 -12.76
C THR A 54 -5.32 -31.43 -13.33
N SER A 55 -4.81 -31.71 -14.53
CA SER A 55 -3.88 -30.80 -15.21
C SER A 55 -4.50 -29.44 -15.48
N LEU A 56 -5.74 -29.41 -15.97
CA LEU A 56 -6.47 -28.17 -16.23
C LEU A 56 -6.71 -27.39 -14.94
N LEU A 57 -7.08 -28.07 -13.85
CA LEU A 57 -7.24 -27.46 -12.54
C LEU A 57 -5.93 -26.85 -12.04
N ALA A 58 -4.82 -27.58 -12.10
CA ALA A 58 -3.52 -27.10 -11.65
C ALA A 58 -3.08 -25.83 -12.41
N VAL A 59 -3.27 -25.80 -13.73
CA VAL A 59 -3.02 -24.60 -14.54
C VAL A 59 -3.92 -23.46 -14.11
N GLY A 60 -5.23 -23.70 -13.95
CA GLY A 60 -6.19 -22.68 -13.53
C GLY A 60 -5.87 -22.07 -12.17
N VAL A 61 -5.54 -22.90 -11.18
CA VAL A 61 -5.14 -22.45 -9.84
C VAL A 61 -3.85 -21.64 -9.92
N SER A 62 -2.84 -22.12 -10.66
CA SER A 62 -1.56 -21.42 -10.81
C SER A 62 -1.75 -20.03 -11.44
N THR A 63 -2.51 -19.94 -12.53
CA THR A 63 -2.81 -18.67 -13.21
C THR A 63 -3.57 -17.70 -12.30
N TRP A 64 -4.50 -18.20 -11.48
CA TRP A 64 -5.24 -17.38 -10.54
C TRP A 64 -4.33 -16.80 -9.44
N ILE A 65 -3.46 -17.63 -8.84
CA ILE A 65 -2.50 -17.18 -7.83
C ILE A 65 -1.54 -16.14 -8.41
N GLU A 66 -1.03 -16.37 -9.64
CA GLU A 66 -0.17 -15.42 -10.34
C GLU A 66 -0.86 -14.08 -10.57
N THR A 67 -2.11 -14.11 -11.03
CA THR A 67 -2.90 -12.89 -11.30
C THR A 67 -3.12 -12.07 -10.04
N LEU A 68 -3.39 -12.73 -8.91
CA LEU A 68 -3.51 -12.05 -7.62
C LEU A 68 -2.19 -11.45 -7.16
N CYS A 69 -1.09 -12.19 -7.24
CA CYS A 69 0.23 -11.67 -6.92
C CYS A 69 0.57 -10.42 -7.75
N ASN A 70 0.34 -10.47 -9.06
CA ASN A 70 0.55 -9.33 -9.96
C ASN A 70 -0.34 -8.13 -9.61
N SER A 71 -1.60 -8.39 -9.24
CA SER A 71 -2.53 -7.34 -8.82
C SER A 71 -2.08 -6.66 -7.52
N PHE A 72 -1.62 -7.44 -6.53
CA PHE A 72 -1.10 -6.90 -5.28
C PHE A 72 0.20 -6.13 -5.46
N MET A 73 1.11 -6.61 -6.31
CA MET A 73 2.33 -5.86 -6.66
C MET A 73 2.01 -4.55 -7.37
N SER A 74 1.05 -4.53 -8.30
CA SER A 74 0.60 -3.30 -8.95
C SER A 74 0.03 -2.30 -7.94
N LEU A 75 -0.76 -2.78 -6.98
CA LEU A 75 -1.33 -1.92 -5.93
C LEU A 75 -0.24 -1.34 -5.02
N ASP A 76 0.78 -2.12 -4.66
CA ASP A 76 1.93 -1.62 -3.88
C ASP A 76 2.63 -0.47 -4.60
N VAL A 77 2.94 -0.62 -5.90
CA VAL A 77 3.56 0.43 -6.70
C VAL A 77 2.68 1.69 -6.77
N GLU A 78 1.38 1.55 -6.99
CA GLU A 78 0.46 2.68 -7.02
C GLU A 78 0.34 3.40 -5.68
N THR A 79 0.30 2.65 -4.58
CA THR A 79 0.18 3.23 -3.23
C THR A 79 1.46 3.97 -2.82
N GLN A 80 2.63 3.44 -3.18
CA GLN A 80 3.91 4.15 -3.00
C GLN A 80 3.94 5.46 -3.79
N GLY A 81 3.50 5.44 -5.05
CA GLY A 81 3.40 6.66 -5.87
C GLY A 81 2.48 7.72 -5.25
N ARG A 82 1.34 7.31 -4.70
CA ARG A 82 0.41 8.21 -3.98
C ARG A 82 1.01 8.74 -2.68
N ALA A 83 1.75 7.92 -1.93
CA ALA A 83 2.41 8.35 -0.70
C ALA A 83 3.49 9.40 -0.97
N VAL A 84 4.30 9.22 -2.02
CA VAL A 84 5.31 10.21 -2.45
C VAL A 84 4.63 11.52 -2.85
N LYS A 85 3.56 11.45 -3.66
CA LYS A 85 2.81 12.64 -4.05
C LYS A 85 2.22 13.38 -2.85
N LEU A 86 1.62 12.66 -1.90
CA LEU A 86 1.07 13.26 -0.69
C LEU A 86 2.16 13.96 0.15
N GLY A 87 3.35 13.35 0.26
CA GLY A 87 4.49 13.97 0.93
C GLY A 87 4.95 15.27 0.25
N GLN A 88 4.95 15.31 -1.08
CA GLN A 88 5.24 16.52 -1.86
C GLN A 88 4.18 17.60 -1.66
N ASP A 89 2.89 17.23 -1.72
CA ASP A 89 1.77 18.15 -1.55
C ASP A 89 1.78 18.77 -0.13
N LEU A 90 2.02 17.96 0.90
CA LEU A 90 2.17 18.43 2.29
C LEU A 90 3.41 19.31 2.49
N GLY A 91 4.53 18.99 1.83
CA GLY A 91 5.74 19.83 1.85
C GLY A 91 5.54 21.18 1.16
N ALA A 92 4.78 21.22 0.07
CA ALA A 92 4.46 22.46 -0.65
C ALA A 92 3.55 23.41 0.15
N LEU A 93 2.65 22.85 0.99
CA LEU A 93 1.81 23.63 1.90
C LEU A 93 2.59 24.38 3.00
N GLY A 94 3.85 24.00 3.28
CA GLY A 94 4.65 24.56 4.37
C GLY A 94 5.53 25.77 4.02
N VAL A 95 5.47 26.31 2.79
CA VAL A 95 6.42 27.35 2.32
C VAL A 95 5.76 28.73 2.11
N ASP A 96 4.43 28.86 2.23
CA ASP A 96 3.71 30.13 2.02
C ASP A 96 3.29 30.86 3.31
N ASP A 97 4.00 30.62 4.43
CA ASP A 97 3.82 31.39 5.68
C ASP A 97 5.02 32.31 5.99
N GLU A 98 5.77 32.69 4.94
CA GLU A 98 6.58 33.91 4.94
C GLU A 98 5.89 35.02 4.13
N GLU A 99 4.56 35.10 4.29
CA GLU A 99 3.84 36.34 4.05
C GLU A 99 4.37 37.38 5.04
N THR A 100 5.26 38.23 4.54
CA THR A 100 5.23 39.67 4.82
C THR A 100 4.87 40.01 6.26
N ASN A 101 5.76 39.79 7.22
CA ASN A 101 5.65 40.47 8.52
C ASN A 101 5.57 41.99 8.23
N PRO A 102 4.45 42.69 8.46
CA PRO A 102 4.52 44.13 8.54
C PRO A 102 5.40 44.44 9.76
N PRO A 103 6.46 45.25 9.63
CA PRO A 103 7.24 45.61 10.79
C PRO A 103 6.30 46.27 11.80
N SER A 104 6.14 45.67 12.97
CA SER A 104 5.51 46.30 14.14
C SER A 104 6.39 47.48 14.57
N ARG A 105 6.26 48.58 13.84
CA ARG A 105 6.69 49.90 14.29
C ARG A 105 5.66 50.36 15.30
N SER A 106 5.96 50.13 16.57
CA SER A 106 5.40 50.90 17.68
C SER A 106 5.67 52.37 17.38
N ALA A 107 4.70 53.06 16.79
CA ALA A 107 4.69 54.50 16.71
C ALA A 107 4.40 55.02 18.12
N SER A 108 5.45 55.18 18.93
CA SER A 108 5.38 56.07 20.08
C SER A 108 5.15 57.48 19.56
N LEU A 109 3.87 57.85 19.46
CA LEU A 109 3.43 59.22 19.31
C LEU A 109 3.63 59.91 20.66
N SER A 110 4.86 60.33 20.93
CA SER A 110 5.13 61.32 21.97
C SER A 110 4.72 62.68 21.43
N GLU A 111 3.48 63.08 21.74
CA GLU A 111 2.96 64.42 21.50
C GLU A 111 3.86 65.48 22.16
N PRO A 112 4.38 66.47 21.41
CA PRO A 112 5.02 67.63 21.99
C PRO A 112 3.92 68.63 22.37
N THR A 113 3.57 68.70 23.66
CA THR A 113 2.74 69.79 24.17
C THR A 113 3.59 71.07 24.22
N ALA A 114 3.55 71.82 23.11
CA ALA A 114 4.07 73.17 23.04
C ALA A 114 3.24 74.09 23.95
N SER A 115 3.91 74.66 24.95
CA SER A 115 3.39 75.74 25.77
C SER A 115 3.13 76.97 24.91
N HIS A 116 1.88 77.46 24.83
CA HIS A 116 1.60 78.85 24.50
C HIS A 116 0.59 79.45 25.48
N HIS A 117 1.18 80.30 26.31
CA HIS A 117 0.65 81.31 27.20
C HIS A 117 -0.20 82.37 26.45
N LEU A 118 -0.95 83.16 27.23
CA LEU A 118 -1.72 84.40 26.92
C LEU A 118 -3.22 84.18 26.60
N LEU A 119 -4.21 84.95 27.08
CA LEU A 119 -4.40 86.07 28.03
C LEU A 119 -5.95 86.29 28.16
N LEU A 120 -6.38 86.93 29.26
CA LEU A 120 -7.69 87.55 29.62
C LEU A 120 -8.42 88.36 28.50
N PRO A 121 -9.63 89.00 28.67
CA PRO A 121 -10.43 89.37 29.86
C PRO A 121 -11.95 89.04 29.69
N THR A 122 -12.96 89.41 30.51
CA THR A 122 -13.24 90.43 31.54
C THR A 122 -14.31 89.84 32.47
#